data_AF-A0A1V4YM07-F1
#
_entry.id   AF-A0A1V4YM07-F1
#
_cell.length_a   1.000
_cell.length_b   1.000
_cell.length_c   1.000
_cell.angle_alpha   90.00
_cell.angle_beta   90.00
_cell.angle_gamma   90.00
#
_symmetry.space_group_name_H-M   'P 1'
#
loop_
_entity.id
_entity.type
_entity.pdbx_description
1 polymer ?
#
loop_
_entity_poly.entity_id
_entity_poly.type
_entity_poly.pdbx_seq_one_letter_code
_entity_poly.pdbx_strand_id
1 'polypeptide(L)'
;MLFVNVSDVSAASTTSVDKNSIVKSTSTVKTYVETKKTVPNSVTVANKQVTSAQYLQLLTTTTTNINKNSNKAVTVKTVAKAPKPVEKVKTGTLSKKEYISVANKINTFINTNGRLPNFVSTSLGTMRPENVIYSYSKVLDFYKTNKRLPNYVSVKPWSTISKTTAPAGSEGVSLRPVYILSDNINSKTYDNNRINILVNELKKLGLKAYNMGAGTNNIAVFNKVPSNALVVQIMGGACAATIKETGSAWYKNIVGNRKVFFVWTEGAKKITGLNWLERAHDDNFSAASFKGLANPDKYLLSHGYQYYEGYTNSKASTLAKIIYAQAKS
;
A
#
# COMPACT_ATOMS: atom_id res chain seq x y z
N MET A 1 31.51 23.51 -51.46
CA MET A 1 30.16 23.57 -50.87
C MET A 1 29.92 22.28 -50.11
N LEU A 2 29.82 22.33 -48.78
CA LEU A 2 29.49 21.17 -47.97
C LEU A 2 27.97 21.20 -47.75
N PHE A 3 27.24 20.27 -48.37
CA PHE A 3 25.81 20.10 -48.16
C PHE A 3 25.61 19.31 -46.87
N VAL A 4 25.01 19.94 -45.86
CA VAL A 4 24.55 19.24 -44.66
C VAL A 4 23.14 18.73 -44.96
N ASN A 5 22.99 17.39 -45.05
CA ASN A 5 21.71 16.72 -45.11
C ASN A 5 20.99 16.87 -43.76
N VAL A 6 19.92 17.66 -43.72
CA VAL A 6 19.01 17.73 -42.58
C VAL A 6 17.89 16.72 -42.80
N SER A 7 18.20 15.44 -42.60
CA SER A 7 17.19 14.38 -42.52
C SER A 7 17.05 13.95 -41.06
N ASP A 8 15.79 14.01 -40.59
CA ASP A 8 15.26 13.52 -39.32
C ASP A 8 15.21 14.48 -38.14
N VAL A 9 14.54 15.62 -38.33
CA VAL A 9 13.71 16.15 -37.23
C VAL A 9 12.45 15.28 -37.17
N SER A 10 12.45 14.24 -36.32
CA SER A 10 11.25 13.44 -36.10
C SER A 10 10.15 14.37 -35.55
N ALA A 11 9.08 14.58 -36.30
CA ALA A 11 7.88 15.21 -35.76
C ALA A 11 7.41 14.36 -34.58
N ALA A 12 7.37 14.93 -33.37
CA ALA A 12 6.88 14.23 -32.20
C ALA A 12 5.49 13.67 -32.48
N SER A 13 5.35 12.35 -32.49
CA SER A 13 4.08 11.69 -32.75
C SER A 13 3.06 12.07 -31.66
N THR A 14 2.12 12.94 -32.02
CA THR A 14 1.10 13.40 -31.07
C THR A 14 0.07 12.29 -30.86
N THR A 15 0.19 11.64 -29.71
CA THR A 15 -0.67 10.51 -29.38
C THR A 15 -2.02 11.04 -28.87
N SER A 16 -3.12 10.80 -29.59
CA SER A 16 -4.48 11.16 -29.14
C SER A 16 -5.30 9.92 -28.74
N VAL A 17 -6.29 10.13 -27.86
CA VAL A 17 -7.24 9.13 -27.36
C VAL A 17 -8.67 9.63 -27.48
N ASP A 18 -9.60 8.75 -27.86
CA ASP A 18 -11.01 9.11 -28.03
C ASP A 18 -11.76 9.18 -26.68
N LYS A 19 -12.86 9.94 -26.67
CA LYS A 19 -13.74 10.11 -25.50
C LYS A 19 -14.21 8.78 -24.91
N ASN A 20 -14.61 7.82 -25.74
CA ASN A 20 -15.24 6.59 -25.27
C ASN A 20 -14.22 5.69 -24.57
N SER A 21 -12.98 5.63 -25.06
CA SER A 21 -11.89 4.92 -24.42
C SER A 21 -11.55 5.48 -23.04
N ILE A 22 -11.54 6.82 -22.89
CA ILE A 22 -11.32 7.48 -21.59
C ILE A 22 -12.50 7.21 -20.64
N VAL A 23 -13.74 7.30 -21.14
CA VAL A 23 -14.95 6.99 -20.34
C VAL A 23 -15.00 5.51 -19.94
N LYS A 24 -14.49 4.59 -20.77
CA LYS A 24 -14.44 3.15 -20.43
C LYS A 24 -13.46 2.87 -19.30
N SER A 25 -12.29 3.52 -19.28
CA SER A 25 -11.26 3.29 -18.26
C SER A 25 -11.67 3.79 -16.87
N THR A 26 -12.64 4.71 -16.76
CA THR A 26 -13.02 5.31 -15.48
C THR A 26 -13.65 4.31 -14.51
N SER A 27 -14.38 3.31 -15.01
CA SER A 27 -14.93 2.22 -14.18
C SER A 27 -13.80 1.47 -13.48
N THR A 28 -12.76 1.09 -14.24
CA THR A 28 -11.58 0.38 -13.71
C THR A 28 -10.85 1.20 -12.67
N VAL A 29 -10.61 2.48 -12.93
CA VAL A 29 -9.90 3.35 -11.97
C VAL A 29 -10.74 3.62 -10.73
N LYS A 30 -12.05 3.81 -10.86
CA LYS A 30 -12.97 3.96 -9.72
C LYS A 30 -12.90 2.73 -8.80
N THR A 31 -13.09 1.54 -9.37
CA THR A 31 -13.01 0.26 -8.63
C THR A 31 -11.62 0.05 -8.03
N TYR A 32 -10.56 0.42 -8.74
CA TYR A 32 -9.20 0.33 -8.22
C TYR A 32 -9.01 1.22 -6.99
N VAL A 33 -9.45 2.49 -7.03
CA VAL A 33 -9.37 3.38 -5.87
C VAL A 33 -10.21 2.85 -4.71
N GLU A 34 -11.42 2.37 -4.98
CA GLU A 34 -12.32 1.82 -3.96
C GLU A 34 -11.76 0.56 -3.29
N THR A 35 -11.05 -0.30 -4.03
CA THR A 35 -10.53 -1.58 -3.53
C THR A 35 -9.11 -1.48 -2.99
N LYS A 36 -8.21 -0.80 -3.73
CA LYS A 36 -6.79 -0.67 -3.40
C LYS A 36 -6.49 0.54 -2.53
N LYS A 37 -7.44 1.47 -2.39
CA LYS A 37 -7.32 2.68 -1.55
C LYS A 37 -6.11 3.53 -1.95
N THR A 38 -5.87 3.61 -3.25
CA THR A 38 -4.85 4.45 -3.89
C THR A 38 -5.17 4.61 -5.38
N VAL A 39 -4.60 5.60 -6.05
CA VAL A 39 -4.71 5.74 -7.52
C VAL A 39 -3.72 4.79 -8.21
N PRO A 40 -4.05 4.24 -9.40
CA PRO A 40 -3.08 3.50 -10.21
C PRO A 40 -1.89 4.38 -10.60
N ASN A 41 -0.68 3.82 -10.65
CA ASN A 41 0.51 4.53 -11.16
C ASN A 41 0.42 4.78 -12.67
N SER A 42 -0.17 3.82 -13.39
CA SER A 42 -0.49 3.91 -14.81
C SER A 42 -1.91 3.37 -15.06
N VAL A 43 -2.52 3.83 -16.14
CA VAL A 43 -3.86 3.44 -16.58
C VAL A 43 -3.81 3.09 -18.06
N THR A 44 -4.41 1.97 -18.43
CA THR A 44 -4.59 1.63 -19.84
C THR A 44 -5.83 2.35 -20.38
N VAL A 45 -5.64 3.21 -21.37
CA VAL A 45 -6.70 3.92 -22.09
C VAL A 45 -6.63 3.53 -23.56
N ALA A 46 -7.70 2.92 -24.08
CA ALA A 46 -7.65 2.12 -25.31
C ALA A 46 -6.56 1.04 -25.20
N ASN A 47 -5.47 1.17 -25.96
CA ASN A 47 -4.31 0.26 -25.95
C ASN A 47 -3.01 0.98 -25.53
N LYS A 48 -3.15 2.10 -24.79
CA LYS A 48 -2.02 2.97 -24.42
C LYS A 48 -1.91 3.06 -22.91
N GLN A 49 -0.69 2.89 -22.39
CA GLN A 49 -0.40 3.16 -20.99
C GLN A 49 -0.15 4.65 -20.79
N VAL A 50 -0.93 5.27 -19.90
CA VAL A 50 -0.75 6.67 -19.49
C VAL A 50 -0.46 6.74 -18.00
N THR A 51 0.38 7.68 -17.58
CA THR A 51 0.64 7.95 -16.15
C THR A 51 -0.60 8.52 -15.46
N SER A 52 -0.67 8.44 -14.13
CA SER A 52 -1.76 9.08 -13.36
C SER A 52 -1.88 10.59 -13.61
N ALA A 53 -0.77 11.28 -13.87
CA ALA A 53 -0.74 12.71 -14.18
C ALA A 53 -1.38 13.02 -15.54
N GLN A 54 -1.03 12.23 -16.55
CA GLN A 54 -1.65 12.29 -17.87
C GLN A 54 -3.12 11.89 -17.80
N TYR A 55 -3.45 10.88 -17.00
CA TYR A 55 -4.82 10.43 -16.82
C TYR A 55 -5.71 11.53 -16.25
N LEU A 56 -5.23 12.30 -15.25
CA LEU A 56 -5.96 13.46 -14.76
C LEU A 56 -6.23 14.50 -15.86
N GLN A 57 -5.24 14.78 -16.71
CA GLN A 57 -5.43 15.67 -17.88
C GLN A 57 -6.50 15.14 -18.84
N LEU A 58 -6.51 13.84 -19.12
CA LEU A 58 -7.52 13.21 -19.96
C LEU A 58 -8.93 13.33 -19.36
N LEU A 59 -9.06 13.06 -18.05
CA LEU A 59 -10.32 13.15 -17.32
C LEU A 59 -10.90 14.58 -17.36
N THR A 60 -10.10 15.59 -17.04
CA THR A 60 -10.56 16.99 -16.99
C THR A 60 -10.85 17.53 -18.37
N THR A 61 -10.01 17.22 -19.38
CA THR A 61 -10.26 17.64 -20.77
C THR A 61 -11.55 17.01 -21.31
N THR A 62 -11.73 15.70 -21.12
CA THR A 62 -12.93 14.97 -21.55
C THR A 62 -14.20 15.52 -20.90
N THR A 63 -14.15 15.80 -19.59
CA THR A 63 -15.28 16.37 -18.87
C THR A 63 -15.65 17.76 -19.42
N THR A 64 -14.67 18.60 -19.74
CA THR A 64 -14.94 19.92 -20.35
C THR A 64 -15.45 19.81 -21.79
N ASN A 65 -14.96 18.85 -22.57
CA ASN A 65 -15.44 18.60 -23.93
C ASN A 65 -16.90 18.14 -23.90
N ILE A 66 -17.26 17.20 -23.03
CA ILE A 66 -18.64 16.75 -22.83
C ILE A 66 -19.55 17.93 -22.44
N ASN A 67 -19.11 18.80 -21.53
CA ASN A 67 -19.90 19.96 -21.12
C ASN A 67 -20.14 20.97 -22.26
N LYS A 68 -19.25 21.00 -23.25
CA LYS A 68 -19.36 21.83 -24.46
C LYS A 68 -20.02 21.09 -25.64
N ASN A 69 -20.59 19.90 -25.41
CA ASN A 69 -21.13 19.02 -26.46
C ASN A 69 -20.11 18.68 -27.57
N SER A 70 -18.83 18.62 -27.21
CA SER A 70 -17.73 18.32 -28.13
C SER A 70 -17.28 16.86 -28.04
N ASN A 71 -17.12 16.21 -29.19
CA ASN A 71 -16.62 14.83 -29.32
C ASN A 71 -15.13 14.77 -29.69
N LYS A 72 -14.40 15.88 -29.59
CA LYS A 72 -12.98 15.94 -29.96
C LYS A 72 -12.15 14.94 -29.15
N ALA A 73 -11.29 14.19 -29.85
CA ALA A 73 -10.26 13.37 -29.23
C ALA A 73 -9.33 14.24 -28.38
N VAL A 74 -8.75 13.64 -27.36
CA VAL A 74 -7.86 14.34 -26.43
C VAL A 74 -6.42 13.91 -26.73
N THR A 75 -5.56 14.87 -27.05
CA THR A 75 -4.12 14.64 -27.14
C THR A 75 -3.55 14.35 -25.75
N VAL A 76 -2.82 13.25 -25.63
CA VAL A 76 -2.07 12.87 -24.43
C VAL A 76 -0.85 13.78 -24.34
N LYS A 77 -0.81 14.64 -23.33
CA LYS A 77 0.31 15.54 -23.09
C LYS A 77 1.39 14.87 -22.25
N THR A 78 2.62 15.35 -22.31
CA THR A 78 3.60 15.08 -21.24
C THR A 78 3.21 15.93 -20.03
N VAL A 79 2.89 15.29 -18.91
CA VAL A 79 2.45 15.98 -17.69
C VAL A 79 3.24 15.45 -16.50
N ALA A 80 4.05 16.28 -15.88
CA ALA A 80 4.77 15.92 -14.66
C ALA A 80 3.82 15.85 -13.45
N LYS A 81 4.20 15.04 -12.46
CA LYS A 81 3.46 14.91 -11.20
C LYS A 81 3.45 16.24 -10.43
N ALA A 82 2.48 16.39 -9.54
CA ALA A 82 2.50 17.48 -8.57
C ALA A 82 3.65 17.26 -7.57
N PRO A 83 4.56 18.22 -7.39
CA PRO A 83 5.76 18.02 -6.57
C PRO A 83 5.45 17.93 -5.07
N LYS A 84 4.41 18.60 -4.58
CA LYS A 84 4.03 18.63 -3.15
C LYS A 84 2.51 18.62 -2.99
N PRO A 85 1.82 17.48 -3.22
CA PRO A 85 0.37 17.39 -3.07
C PRO A 85 -0.07 17.72 -1.63
N VAL A 86 -1.06 18.58 -1.47
CA VAL A 86 -1.62 18.96 -0.16
C VAL A 86 -3.13 18.90 -0.21
N GLU A 87 -3.77 18.51 0.90
CA GLU A 87 -5.22 18.48 0.99
C GLU A 87 -5.73 19.03 2.32
N LYS A 88 -6.80 19.83 2.25
CA LYS A 88 -7.63 20.30 3.37
C LYS A 88 -9.11 20.32 2.96
N VAL A 89 -9.57 19.25 2.32
CA VAL A 89 -10.95 19.12 1.83
C VAL A 89 -11.85 18.49 2.90
N LYS A 90 -13.10 18.94 3.00
CA LYS A 90 -14.15 18.36 3.85
C LYS A 90 -15.04 17.41 3.04
N THR A 91 -15.76 16.54 3.74
CA THR A 91 -16.79 15.70 3.12
C THR A 91 -17.94 16.58 2.62
N GLY A 92 -18.44 16.31 1.42
CA GLY A 92 -19.55 17.06 0.83
C GLY A 92 -19.78 16.71 -0.63
N THR A 93 -20.39 17.61 -1.38
CA THR A 93 -20.63 17.46 -2.82
C THR A 93 -20.19 18.69 -3.59
N LEU A 94 -19.55 18.49 -4.74
CA LEU A 94 -19.28 19.57 -5.71
C LEU A 94 -20.41 19.61 -6.74
N SER A 95 -20.96 20.80 -7.00
CA SER A 95 -21.96 20.99 -8.05
C SER A 95 -21.35 20.85 -9.45
N LYS A 96 -22.18 20.64 -10.48
CA LYS A 96 -21.76 20.63 -11.88
C LYS A 96 -21.00 21.88 -12.29
N LYS A 97 -21.54 23.06 -11.97
CA LYS A 97 -20.87 24.34 -12.25
C LYS A 97 -19.47 24.37 -11.64
N GLU A 98 -19.33 23.88 -10.41
CA GLU A 98 -18.08 23.90 -9.69
C GLU A 98 -17.05 22.92 -10.25
N TYR A 99 -17.39 21.63 -10.40
CA TYR A 99 -16.40 20.69 -10.94
C TYR A 99 -16.04 21.04 -12.39
N ILE A 100 -16.93 21.63 -13.20
CA ILE A 100 -16.53 22.13 -14.53
C ILE A 100 -15.51 23.28 -14.42
N SER A 101 -15.71 24.20 -13.48
CA SER A 101 -14.75 25.28 -13.22
C SER A 101 -13.38 24.73 -12.78
N VAL A 102 -13.36 23.73 -11.89
CA VAL A 102 -12.14 23.03 -11.46
C VAL A 102 -11.44 22.35 -12.65
N ALA A 103 -12.18 21.69 -13.54
CA ALA A 103 -11.60 21.02 -14.71
C ALA A 103 -10.88 22.01 -15.63
N ASN A 104 -11.52 23.16 -15.89
CA ASN A 104 -10.92 24.24 -16.68
C ASN A 104 -9.64 24.78 -16.02
N LYS A 105 -9.67 25.04 -14.70
CA LYS A 105 -8.48 25.52 -13.96
C LYS A 105 -7.31 24.54 -14.05
N ILE A 106 -7.58 23.23 -13.93
CA ILE A 106 -6.55 22.18 -14.08
C ILE A 106 -5.99 22.17 -15.50
N ASN A 107 -6.86 22.20 -16.52
CA ASN A 107 -6.44 22.21 -17.92
C ASN A 107 -5.54 23.42 -18.22
N THR A 108 -5.95 24.62 -17.77
CA THR A 108 -5.12 25.83 -17.90
C THR A 108 -3.80 25.69 -17.17
N PHE A 109 -3.80 25.22 -15.92
CA PHE A 109 -2.57 25.04 -15.15
C PHE A 109 -1.59 24.09 -15.85
N ILE A 110 -2.07 22.95 -16.36
CA ILE A 110 -1.25 21.96 -17.07
C ILE A 110 -0.67 22.56 -18.36
N ASN A 111 -1.47 23.33 -19.11
CA ASN A 111 -1.00 23.99 -20.33
C ASN A 111 0.12 24.99 -20.06
N THR A 112 0.02 25.72 -18.95
CA THR A 112 1.01 26.74 -18.57
C THR A 112 2.26 26.12 -17.94
N ASN A 113 2.12 25.08 -17.12
CA ASN A 113 3.19 24.61 -16.24
C ASN A 113 3.76 23.23 -16.60
N GLY A 114 3.15 22.50 -17.54
CA GLY A 114 3.57 21.14 -17.93
C GLY A 114 3.45 20.09 -16.81
N ARG A 115 2.80 20.41 -15.69
CA ARG A 115 2.66 19.55 -14.51
C ARG A 115 1.31 19.70 -13.84
N LEU A 116 0.98 18.76 -12.95
CA LEU A 116 -0.20 18.89 -12.10
C LEU A 116 -0.04 19.96 -11.01
N PRO A 117 -1.13 20.65 -10.62
CA PRO A 117 -1.11 21.52 -9.46
C PRO A 117 -1.02 20.70 -8.17
N ASN A 118 -0.43 21.27 -7.12
CA ASN A 118 -0.34 20.62 -5.80
C ASN A 118 -1.71 20.40 -5.14
N PHE A 119 -2.66 21.27 -5.47
CA PHE A 119 -4.05 21.19 -5.05
C PHE A 119 -4.90 22.06 -5.98
N VAL A 120 -6.22 21.89 -5.90
CA VAL A 120 -7.21 22.81 -6.49
C VAL A 120 -8.15 23.31 -5.41
N SER A 121 -8.52 24.59 -5.47
CA SER A 121 -9.48 25.17 -4.52
C SER A 121 -10.92 24.86 -4.93
N THR A 122 -11.69 24.40 -3.95
CA THR A 122 -13.13 24.09 -4.05
C THR A 122 -13.88 24.70 -2.86
N SER A 123 -15.20 24.70 -2.92
CA SER A 123 -16.13 25.04 -1.83
C SER A 123 -15.94 24.15 -0.60
N LEU A 124 -15.39 22.95 -0.77
CA LEU A 124 -15.08 22.00 0.30
C LEU A 124 -13.66 22.17 0.87
N GLY A 125 -12.85 23.08 0.33
CA GLY A 125 -11.45 23.29 0.70
C GLY A 125 -10.47 22.96 -0.43
N THR A 126 -9.20 22.72 -0.09
CA THR A 126 -8.17 22.38 -1.08
C THR A 126 -8.13 20.88 -1.32
N MET A 127 -8.24 20.47 -2.59
CA MET A 127 -8.33 19.07 -3.01
C MET A 127 -7.06 18.63 -3.76
N ARG A 128 -6.45 17.51 -3.38
CA ARG A 128 -5.20 17.02 -3.99
C ARG A 128 -5.45 16.21 -5.29
N PRO A 129 -4.47 16.09 -6.20
CA PRO A 129 -4.65 15.42 -7.49
C PRO A 129 -5.26 14.02 -7.46
N GLU A 130 -4.94 13.21 -6.48
CA GLU A 130 -5.45 11.83 -6.36
C GLU A 130 -6.96 11.80 -6.10
N ASN A 131 -7.43 12.70 -5.23
CA ASN A 131 -8.86 12.87 -4.97
C ASN A 131 -9.58 13.46 -6.19
N VAL A 132 -8.89 14.31 -6.96
CA VAL A 132 -9.39 14.82 -8.25
C VAL A 132 -9.55 13.68 -9.24
N ILE A 133 -8.53 12.83 -9.45
CA ILE A 133 -8.62 11.66 -10.33
C ILE A 133 -9.83 10.78 -9.96
N TYR A 134 -9.99 10.49 -8.68
CA TYR A 134 -11.12 9.68 -8.21
C TYR A 134 -12.47 10.36 -8.44
N SER A 135 -12.58 11.65 -8.13
CA SER A 135 -13.82 12.43 -8.33
C SER A 135 -14.23 12.49 -9.80
N TYR A 136 -13.30 12.76 -10.71
CA TYR A 136 -13.60 12.78 -12.15
C TYR A 136 -13.82 11.39 -12.74
N SER A 137 -13.20 10.34 -12.17
CA SER A 137 -13.52 8.96 -12.53
C SER A 137 -14.99 8.66 -12.22
N LYS A 138 -15.51 9.08 -11.06
CA LYS A 138 -16.94 8.96 -10.72
C LYS A 138 -17.84 9.77 -11.67
N VAL A 139 -17.44 11.00 -12.02
CA VAL A 139 -18.18 11.86 -12.96
C VAL A 139 -18.33 11.20 -14.33
N LEU A 140 -17.24 10.68 -14.90
CA LEU A 140 -17.27 10.06 -16.22
C LEU A 140 -17.84 8.64 -16.21
N ASP A 141 -17.68 7.89 -15.11
CA ASP A 141 -18.38 6.60 -14.92
C ASP A 141 -19.90 6.79 -14.84
N PHE A 142 -20.38 7.86 -14.20
CA PHE A 142 -21.79 8.25 -14.25
C PHE A 142 -22.23 8.59 -15.68
N TYR A 143 -21.45 9.38 -16.40
CA TYR A 143 -21.75 9.74 -17.80
C TYR A 143 -21.83 8.52 -18.72
N LYS A 144 -20.97 7.51 -18.51
CA LYS A 144 -20.95 6.26 -19.28
C LYS A 144 -22.34 5.63 -19.38
N THR A 145 -23.05 5.54 -18.27
CA THR A 145 -24.39 4.93 -18.17
C THR A 145 -25.50 5.93 -18.50
N ASN A 146 -25.42 7.14 -17.94
CA ASN A 146 -26.54 8.10 -17.96
C ASN A 146 -26.53 9.05 -19.16
N LYS A 147 -25.46 9.05 -19.97
CA LYS A 147 -25.25 9.92 -21.15
C LYS A 147 -25.35 11.43 -20.88
N ARG A 148 -25.30 11.83 -19.61
CA ARG A 148 -25.23 13.22 -19.14
C ARG A 148 -24.26 13.32 -17.97
N LEU A 149 -23.66 14.49 -17.78
CA LEU A 149 -22.85 14.75 -16.59
C LEU A 149 -23.75 14.82 -15.33
N PRO A 150 -23.29 14.35 -14.16
CA PRO A 150 -24.08 14.39 -12.93
C PRO A 150 -24.24 15.82 -12.42
N ASN A 151 -25.36 16.12 -11.74
CA ASN A 151 -25.56 17.44 -11.15
C ASN A 151 -24.59 17.74 -10.00
N TYR A 152 -24.12 16.69 -9.34
CA TYR A 152 -23.20 16.76 -8.20
C TYR A 152 -22.28 15.54 -8.20
N VAL A 153 -21.10 15.67 -7.60
CA VAL A 153 -20.23 14.54 -7.26
C VAL A 153 -19.85 14.60 -5.79
N SER A 154 -19.98 13.48 -5.08
CA SER A 154 -19.57 13.36 -3.68
C SER A 154 -18.05 13.44 -3.56
N VAL A 155 -17.55 14.05 -2.49
CA VAL A 155 -16.13 14.13 -2.16
C VAL A 155 -15.98 13.82 -0.67
N LYS A 156 -14.92 13.08 -0.33
CA LYS A 156 -14.47 12.85 1.03
C LYS A 156 -12.98 13.22 1.11
N PRO A 157 -12.42 13.53 2.29
CA PRO A 157 -10.98 13.71 2.43
C PRO A 157 -10.25 12.47 1.91
N TRP A 158 -9.20 12.65 1.13
CA TRP A 158 -8.42 11.57 0.53
C TRP A 158 -7.89 10.64 1.61
N SER A 159 -7.48 11.14 2.77
CA SER A 159 -7.07 10.33 3.93
C SER A 159 -8.13 9.33 4.41
N THR A 160 -9.41 9.54 4.11
CA THR A 160 -10.52 8.61 4.43
C THR A 160 -10.78 7.61 3.31
N ILE A 161 -10.33 7.90 2.08
CA ILE A 161 -10.48 7.06 0.89
C ILE A 161 -9.23 6.20 0.68
N SER A 162 -8.06 6.78 0.89
CA SER A 162 -6.77 6.15 0.74
C SER A 162 -6.38 5.40 2.00
N LYS A 163 -5.51 4.40 1.86
CA LYS A 163 -4.81 3.87 3.03
C LYS A 163 -3.99 5.02 3.63
N THR A 164 -4.05 5.17 4.95
CA THR A 164 -3.25 6.15 5.69
C THR A 164 -1.79 5.74 5.65
N THR A 165 -1.08 6.08 4.58
CA THR A 165 0.38 6.17 4.60
C THR A 165 0.72 7.61 4.98
N ALA A 166 1.42 7.75 6.11
CA ALA A 166 1.96 9.02 6.61
C ALA A 166 2.90 9.69 5.57
N PRO A 167 3.22 10.99 5.72
CA PRO A 167 3.71 11.85 4.64
C PRO A 167 5.02 11.41 3.99
N ALA A 168 5.18 11.87 2.74
CA ALA A 168 6.23 11.56 1.80
C ALA A 168 7.65 11.94 2.28
N GLY A 169 8.51 10.94 2.27
CA GLY A 169 9.96 11.06 2.19
C GLY A 169 10.48 9.79 1.51
N SER A 170 11.15 9.98 0.37
CA SER A 170 11.78 8.99 -0.52
C SER A 170 10.88 7.92 -1.15
N GLU A 171 11.22 7.56 -2.38
CA GLU A 171 10.58 6.55 -3.22
C GLU A 171 10.33 5.26 -2.42
N GLY A 172 9.10 5.03 -1.96
CA GLY A 172 8.86 4.21 -0.78
C GLY A 172 7.92 3.04 -1.03
N VAL A 173 8.46 1.83 -0.92
CA VAL A 173 7.67 0.61 -0.66
C VAL A 173 6.74 0.88 0.54
N SER A 174 5.45 0.53 0.44
CA SER A 174 4.51 0.69 1.55
C SER A 174 4.92 -0.21 2.72
N LEU A 175 5.58 0.33 3.73
CA LEU A 175 6.05 -0.43 4.88
C LEU A 175 4.90 -0.75 5.85
N ARG A 176 4.80 -2.02 6.25
CA ARG A 176 3.90 -2.52 7.28
C ARG A 176 4.35 -1.99 8.67
N PRO A 177 3.44 -1.45 9.50
CA PRO A 177 3.78 -1.17 10.89
C PRO A 177 4.13 -2.48 11.62
N VAL A 178 5.19 -2.45 12.42
CA VAL A 178 5.75 -3.61 13.11
C VAL A 178 5.26 -3.66 14.55
N TYR A 179 4.69 -4.79 14.94
CA TYR A 179 4.21 -5.04 16.30
C TYR A 179 4.98 -6.22 16.85
N ILE A 180 5.78 -5.98 17.88
CA ILE A 180 6.72 -6.96 18.42
C ILE A 180 6.21 -7.41 19.77
N LEU A 181 6.06 -8.71 19.93
CA LEU A 181 5.79 -9.35 21.20
C LEU A 181 6.90 -10.36 21.48
N SER A 182 7.12 -10.59 22.76
CA SER A 182 7.95 -11.67 23.24
C SER A 182 7.08 -12.60 24.06
N ASP A 183 7.48 -13.85 24.14
CA ASP A 183 7.04 -14.70 25.23
C ASP A 183 7.57 -14.14 26.58
N ASN A 184 7.54 -14.95 27.65
CA ASN A 184 8.25 -14.66 28.90
C ASN A 184 9.53 -15.51 28.98
N ILE A 185 10.51 -15.20 28.13
CA ILE A 185 11.71 -16.03 27.93
C ILE A 185 12.64 -15.96 29.15
N ASN A 186 13.00 -14.74 29.59
CA ASN A 186 13.86 -14.56 30.77
C ASN A 186 13.07 -13.92 31.93
N SER A 187 12.43 -12.79 31.66
CA SER A 187 11.48 -12.15 32.56
C SER A 187 10.70 -11.10 31.78
N LYS A 188 9.51 -10.72 32.24
CA LYS A 188 8.73 -9.67 31.59
C LYS A 188 9.54 -8.38 31.40
N THR A 189 10.34 -7.99 32.38
CA THR A 189 11.19 -6.79 32.31
C THR A 189 12.29 -6.95 31.26
N TYR A 190 13.03 -8.06 31.30
CA TYR A 190 14.14 -8.30 30.37
C TYR A 190 13.66 -8.40 28.92
N ASP A 191 12.56 -9.11 28.70
CA ASP A 191 11.97 -9.32 27.39
C ASP A 191 11.37 -8.03 26.82
N ASN A 192 10.70 -7.21 27.63
CA ASN A 192 10.27 -5.88 27.21
C ASN A 192 11.45 -4.98 26.83
N ASN A 193 12.57 -5.06 27.57
CA ASN A 193 13.77 -4.32 27.22
C ASN A 193 14.34 -4.78 25.86
N ARG A 194 14.42 -6.09 25.62
CA ARG A 194 14.79 -6.68 24.32
C ARG A 194 13.90 -6.14 23.19
N ILE A 195 12.58 -6.11 23.38
CA ILE A 195 11.64 -5.55 22.40
C ILE A 195 11.93 -4.07 22.16
N ASN A 196 12.12 -3.27 23.22
CA ASN A 196 12.36 -1.83 23.10
C ASN A 196 13.66 -1.52 22.35
N ILE A 197 14.74 -2.30 22.56
CA ILE A 197 15.97 -2.19 21.78
C ILE A 197 15.67 -2.36 20.28
N LEU A 198 14.93 -3.41 19.92
CA LEU A 198 14.57 -3.69 18.53
C LEU A 198 13.63 -2.63 17.93
N VAL A 199 12.65 -2.14 18.70
CA VAL A 199 11.77 -1.02 18.32
C VAL A 199 12.59 0.23 18.01
N ASN A 200 13.60 0.54 18.83
CA ASN A 200 14.47 1.70 18.60
C ASN A 200 15.30 1.55 17.33
N GLU A 201 15.87 0.37 17.06
CA GLU A 201 16.58 0.09 15.81
C GLU A 201 15.65 0.22 14.59
N LEU A 202 14.42 -0.30 14.66
CA LEU A 202 13.45 -0.19 13.56
C LEU A 202 13.01 1.26 13.32
N LYS A 203 12.86 2.06 14.37
CA LYS A 203 12.57 3.50 14.25
C LYS A 203 13.70 4.26 13.56
N LYS A 204 14.97 3.90 13.80
CA LYS A 204 16.12 4.45 13.05
C LYS A 204 16.04 4.16 11.55
N LEU A 205 15.42 3.04 11.16
CA LEU A 205 15.17 2.67 9.76
C LEU A 205 13.88 3.28 9.18
N GLY A 206 13.19 4.17 9.92
CA GLY A 206 11.96 4.83 9.47
C GLY A 206 10.68 4.00 9.60
N LEU A 207 10.72 2.87 10.32
CA LEU A 207 9.51 2.07 10.58
C LEU A 207 8.71 2.57 11.77
N LYS A 208 7.39 2.44 11.66
CA LYS A 208 6.50 2.47 12.83
C LYS A 208 6.60 1.12 13.52
N ALA A 209 7.20 1.09 14.72
CA ALA A 209 7.37 -0.12 15.51
C ALA A 209 6.83 0.05 16.94
N TYR A 210 6.18 -0.98 17.47
CA TYR A 210 5.48 -0.97 18.74
C TYR A 210 5.85 -2.18 19.60
N ASN A 211 6.05 -1.95 20.89
CA ASN A 211 6.19 -3.00 21.89
C ASN A 211 4.79 -3.46 22.34
N MET A 212 4.50 -4.75 22.15
CA MET A 212 3.23 -5.40 22.51
C MET A 212 3.30 -6.21 23.81
N GLY A 213 4.41 -6.14 24.52
CA GLY A 213 4.62 -6.81 25.80
C GLY A 213 5.27 -8.19 25.71
N ALA A 214 5.69 -8.66 26.88
CA ALA A 214 6.22 -9.99 27.13
C ALA A 214 5.17 -10.88 27.83
N GLY A 215 5.08 -12.14 27.42
CA GLY A 215 4.06 -13.08 27.89
C GLY A 215 2.66 -12.82 27.32
N THR A 216 2.59 -12.09 26.21
CA THR A 216 1.33 -11.84 25.49
C THR A 216 0.96 -13.09 24.69
N ASN A 217 -0.32 -13.50 24.73
CA ASN A 217 -0.82 -14.60 23.90
C ASN A 217 -0.57 -14.30 22.40
N ASN A 218 0.19 -15.16 21.74
CA ASN A 218 0.64 -15.02 20.35
C ASN A 218 -0.50 -14.91 19.33
N ILE A 219 -1.71 -15.35 19.68
CA ILE A 219 -2.92 -15.28 18.85
C ILE A 219 -3.71 -14.00 19.15
N ALA A 220 -3.86 -13.64 20.42
CA ALA A 220 -4.69 -12.50 20.83
C ALA A 220 -4.20 -11.15 20.29
N VAL A 221 -2.91 -11.05 19.92
CA VAL A 221 -2.32 -9.87 19.30
C VAL A 221 -3.01 -9.47 17.99
N PHE A 222 -3.51 -10.44 17.21
CA PHE A 222 -4.09 -10.17 15.89
C PHE A 222 -5.38 -9.34 15.97
N ASN A 223 -6.11 -9.39 17.10
CA ASN A 223 -7.28 -8.55 17.36
C ASN A 223 -6.92 -7.11 17.78
N LYS A 224 -5.66 -6.85 18.13
CA LYS A 224 -5.17 -5.57 18.65
C LYS A 224 -4.36 -4.76 17.64
N VAL A 225 -4.09 -5.33 16.46
CA VAL A 225 -3.21 -4.73 15.44
C VAL A 225 -3.93 -4.59 14.09
N PRO A 226 -3.59 -3.59 13.26
CA PRO A 226 -4.25 -3.37 11.98
C PRO A 226 -4.00 -4.51 10.99
N SER A 227 -4.87 -4.65 9.99
CA SER A 227 -4.82 -5.74 9.00
C SER A 227 -3.58 -5.71 8.09
N ASN A 228 -2.85 -4.59 8.02
CA ASN A 228 -1.60 -4.45 7.29
C ASN A 228 -0.35 -4.60 8.18
N ALA A 229 -0.46 -5.08 9.41
CA ALA A 229 0.67 -5.25 10.32
C ALA A 229 1.70 -6.29 9.83
N LEU A 230 2.94 -6.11 10.27
CA LEU A 230 3.93 -7.18 10.43
C LEU A 230 4.01 -7.48 11.93
N VAL A 231 3.71 -8.70 12.32
CA VAL A 231 3.79 -9.17 13.72
C VAL A 231 5.08 -9.96 13.89
N VAL A 232 5.95 -9.52 14.79
CA VAL A 232 7.22 -10.18 15.09
C VAL A 232 7.08 -10.89 16.44
N GLN A 233 7.18 -12.22 16.43
CA GLN A 233 7.06 -13.04 17.65
C GLN A 233 8.44 -13.53 18.07
N ILE A 234 8.93 -13.02 19.20
CA ILE A 234 10.20 -13.44 19.79
C ILE A 234 9.93 -14.61 20.75
N MET A 235 10.56 -15.75 20.50
CA MET A 235 10.30 -17.01 21.18
C MET A 235 11.59 -17.59 21.78
N GLY A 236 11.48 -18.15 22.99
CA GLY A 236 12.60 -18.78 23.70
C GLY A 236 12.88 -20.21 23.26
N GLY A 237 11.93 -20.85 22.59
CA GLY A 237 12.03 -22.22 22.08
C GLY A 237 11.12 -22.45 20.88
N ALA A 238 11.55 -23.32 19.97
CA ALA A 238 10.73 -23.77 18.86
C ALA A 238 9.82 -24.93 19.32
N CYS A 239 8.50 -24.70 19.32
CA CYS A 239 7.52 -25.74 19.64
C CYS A 239 6.93 -26.33 18.35
N ALA A 240 7.04 -27.65 18.18
CA ALA A 240 6.52 -28.35 16.99
C ALA A 240 5.01 -28.14 16.78
N ALA A 241 4.22 -28.10 17.87
CA ALA A 241 2.78 -27.91 17.79
C ALA A 241 2.42 -26.48 17.38
N THR A 242 3.07 -25.47 17.97
CA THR A 242 2.89 -24.06 17.57
C THR A 242 3.24 -23.86 16.11
N ILE A 243 4.37 -24.42 15.65
CA ILE A 243 4.76 -24.34 14.24
C ILE A 243 3.71 -25.02 13.37
N LYS A 244 3.27 -26.23 13.73
CA LYS A 244 2.23 -26.95 12.97
C LYS A 244 0.94 -26.15 12.87
N GLU A 245 0.50 -25.53 13.95
CA GLU A 245 -0.73 -24.74 14.02
C GLU A 245 -0.74 -23.58 13.02
N THR A 246 0.42 -22.97 12.73
CA THR A 246 0.54 -21.89 11.75
C THR A 246 0.03 -22.29 10.35
N GLY A 247 0.08 -23.59 10.02
CA GLY A 247 -0.40 -24.09 8.74
C GLY A 247 -1.92 -24.31 8.65
N SER A 248 -2.62 -24.30 9.79
CA SER A 248 -4.06 -24.55 9.86
C SER A 248 -4.88 -23.44 9.19
N ALA A 249 -6.05 -23.79 8.66
CA ALA A 249 -6.99 -22.82 8.11
C ALA A 249 -7.46 -21.80 9.16
N TRP A 250 -7.65 -22.27 10.40
CA TRP A 250 -8.01 -21.43 11.54
C TRP A 250 -6.95 -20.33 11.79
N TYR A 251 -5.68 -20.70 11.89
CA TYR A 251 -4.60 -19.74 12.14
C TYR A 251 -4.50 -18.72 10.99
N LYS A 252 -4.55 -19.20 9.74
CA LYS A 252 -4.52 -18.33 8.55
C LYS A 252 -5.67 -17.33 8.52
N ASN A 253 -6.87 -17.73 8.95
CA ASN A 253 -8.03 -16.85 9.03
C ASN A 253 -7.84 -15.74 10.07
N ILE A 254 -7.25 -16.04 11.23
CA ILE A 254 -6.98 -15.04 12.28
C ILE A 254 -5.88 -14.06 11.84
N VAL A 255 -4.80 -14.57 11.23
CA VAL A 255 -3.71 -13.73 10.69
C VAL A 255 -4.25 -12.79 9.61
N GLY A 256 -5.05 -13.32 8.68
CA GLY A 256 -5.62 -12.57 7.57
C GLY A 256 -4.54 -11.93 6.70
N ASN A 257 -4.65 -10.63 6.43
CA ASN A 257 -3.70 -9.91 5.57
C ASN A 257 -2.36 -9.52 6.25
N ARG A 258 -2.17 -9.87 7.53
CA ARG A 258 -0.97 -9.54 8.29
C ARG A 258 0.17 -10.47 7.90
N LYS A 259 1.42 -10.00 8.05
CA LYS A 259 2.61 -10.88 7.98
C LYS A 259 2.99 -11.29 9.40
N VAL A 260 3.53 -12.50 9.56
CA VAL A 260 4.13 -12.97 10.81
C VAL A 260 5.59 -13.31 10.54
N PHE A 261 6.47 -12.88 11.43
CA PHE A 261 7.90 -13.18 11.38
C PHE A 261 8.35 -13.73 12.73
N PHE A 262 8.89 -14.94 12.72
CA PHE A 262 9.33 -15.62 13.94
C PHE A 262 10.79 -15.29 14.23
N VAL A 263 11.10 -15.07 15.51
CA VAL A 263 12.47 -14.82 15.97
C VAL A 263 12.75 -15.75 17.14
N TRP A 264 13.70 -16.67 16.96
CA TRP A 264 14.17 -17.55 18.02
C TRP A 264 15.45 -17.02 18.65
N THR A 265 15.50 -17.00 19.97
CA THR A 265 16.70 -16.57 20.73
C THR A 265 17.83 -17.60 20.64
N GLU A 266 19.04 -17.23 21.04
CA GLU A 266 20.24 -18.07 20.95
C GLU A 266 20.19 -19.40 21.73
N GLY A 267 19.29 -19.53 22.71
CA GLY A 267 19.05 -20.80 23.42
C GLY A 267 18.00 -21.71 22.80
N ALA A 268 17.25 -21.25 21.80
CA ALA A 268 16.19 -22.03 21.19
C ALA A 268 16.76 -23.16 20.31
N LYS A 269 16.08 -24.32 20.27
CA LYS A 269 16.43 -25.40 19.35
C LYS A 269 16.36 -24.91 17.91
N LYS A 270 17.48 -25.03 17.20
CA LYS A 270 17.61 -24.66 15.78
C LYS A 270 16.75 -25.59 14.92
N ILE A 271 15.87 -25.01 14.11
CA ILE A 271 14.96 -25.69 13.19
C ILE A 271 15.48 -25.73 11.75
N THR A 272 16.39 -24.82 11.36
CA THR A 272 16.96 -24.83 10.00
C THR A 272 17.75 -26.10 9.74
N GLY A 273 17.33 -26.87 8.73
CA GLY A 273 17.91 -28.16 8.35
C GLY A 273 17.57 -29.30 9.32
N LEU A 274 16.67 -29.09 10.29
CA LEU A 274 16.30 -30.10 11.26
C LEU A 274 15.34 -31.12 10.64
N ASN A 275 15.68 -32.41 10.67
CA ASN A 275 14.81 -33.45 10.11
C ASN A 275 13.52 -33.62 10.92
N TRP A 276 13.60 -33.50 12.25
CA TRP A 276 12.49 -33.73 13.16
C TRP A 276 12.59 -32.82 14.39
N LEU A 277 11.51 -32.12 14.68
CA LEU A 277 11.32 -31.37 15.93
C LEU A 277 10.31 -32.11 16.78
N GLU A 278 10.74 -32.59 17.94
CA GLU A 278 9.91 -33.36 18.85
C GLU A 278 8.82 -32.49 19.46
N ARG A 279 7.76 -33.13 19.95
CA ARG A 279 6.77 -32.48 20.80
C ARG A 279 7.45 -31.84 22.00
N ALA A 280 7.14 -30.57 22.25
CA ALA A 280 7.67 -29.86 23.41
C ALA A 280 7.10 -30.45 24.70
N HIS A 281 7.89 -30.44 25.77
CA HIS A 281 7.48 -30.99 27.07
C HIS A 281 6.25 -30.29 27.66
N ASP A 282 6.05 -29.02 27.32
CA ASP A 282 4.97 -28.16 27.77
C ASP A 282 3.78 -28.08 26.79
N ASP A 283 3.79 -28.86 25.71
CA ASP A 283 2.66 -28.98 24.79
C ASP A 283 1.52 -29.80 25.44
N ASN A 284 0.68 -29.10 26.21
CA ASN A 284 -0.52 -29.64 26.87
C ASN A 284 -1.81 -29.38 26.07
N PHE A 285 -1.71 -28.87 24.85
CA PHE A 285 -2.85 -28.48 24.02
C PHE A 285 -3.03 -29.36 22.77
N SER A 286 -1.97 -30.06 22.33
CA SER A 286 -2.08 -31.03 21.24
C SER A 286 -2.56 -32.39 21.70
N ALA A 287 -3.23 -33.11 20.80
CA ALA A 287 -3.62 -34.50 21.02
C ALA A 287 -2.41 -35.37 21.44
N ALA A 288 -2.62 -36.34 22.33
CA ALA A 288 -1.57 -37.22 22.85
C ALA A 288 -0.80 -38.00 21.75
N SER A 289 -1.44 -38.18 20.59
CA SER A 289 -0.86 -38.80 19.39
C SER A 289 0.13 -37.90 18.65
N PHE A 290 0.13 -36.58 18.89
CA PHE A 290 1.12 -35.69 18.29
C PHE A 290 2.50 -35.94 18.89
N LYS A 291 3.49 -36.27 18.05
CA LYS A 291 4.86 -36.61 18.46
C LYS A 291 5.90 -35.56 18.08
N GLY A 292 5.56 -34.63 17.21
CA GLY A 292 6.49 -33.67 16.64
C GLY A 292 6.16 -33.31 15.20
N LEU A 293 7.08 -32.58 14.57
CA LEU A 293 6.96 -32.04 13.23
C LEU A 293 8.23 -32.35 12.43
N ALA A 294 8.05 -32.99 11.27
CA ALA A 294 9.14 -33.20 10.32
C ALA A 294 9.48 -31.90 9.58
N ASN A 295 10.78 -31.64 9.36
CA ASN A 295 11.29 -30.49 8.62
C ASN A 295 10.60 -29.16 9.00
N PRO A 296 10.63 -28.75 10.27
CA PRO A 296 9.91 -27.56 10.77
C PRO A 296 10.22 -26.26 10.02
N ASP A 297 11.45 -26.08 9.56
CA ASP A 297 11.86 -24.95 8.73
C ASP A 297 11.13 -24.93 7.39
N LYS A 298 11.17 -26.04 6.65
CA LYS A 298 10.47 -26.20 5.37
C LYS A 298 8.96 -26.08 5.55
N TYR A 299 8.43 -26.56 6.68
CA TYR A 299 7.01 -26.40 7.01
C TYR A 299 6.64 -24.91 7.12
N LEU A 300 7.38 -24.10 7.89
CA LEU A 300 7.09 -22.67 8.00
C LEU A 300 7.21 -21.94 6.66
N LEU A 301 8.30 -22.20 5.93
CA LEU A 301 8.58 -21.55 4.66
C LEU A 301 7.50 -21.87 3.61
N SER A 302 7.08 -23.14 3.50
CA SER A 302 5.98 -23.55 2.60
C SER A 302 4.63 -22.94 2.97
N HIS A 303 4.46 -22.51 4.23
CA HIS A 303 3.27 -21.81 4.72
C HIS A 303 3.40 -20.28 4.70
N GLY A 304 4.50 -19.75 4.14
CA GLY A 304 4.69 -18.31 3.93
C GLY A 304 5.25 -17.56 5.14
N TYR A 305 5.78 -18.27 6.14
CA TYR A 305 6.34 -17.68 7.35
C TYR A 305 7.86 -17.64 7.28
N GLN A 306 8.41 -16.42 7.29
CA GLN A 306 9.84 -16.17 7.38
C GLN A 306 10.27 -16.10 8.84
N TYR A 307 11.56 -16.33 9.09
CA TYR A 307 12.07 -16.36 10.46
C TYR A 307 13.56 -15.99 10.60
N TYR A 308 13.98 -15.83 11.85
CA TYR A 308 15.37 -15.63 12.26
C TYR A 308 15.70 -16.48 13.49
N GLU A 309 16.91 -17.03 13.56
CA GLU A 309 17.38 -17.86 14.68
C GLU A 309 18.64 -17.27 15.31
N GLY A 310 18.90 -17.63 16.57
CA GLY A 310 20.13 -17.22 17.24
C GLY A 310 20.09 -15.77 17.75
N TYR A 311 18.92 -15.21 18.03
CA TYR A 311 18.81 -13.80 18.40
C TYR A 311 19.35 -13.52 19.81
N THR A 312 20.18 -12.49 19.88
CA THR A 312 20.67 -11.83 21.10
C THR A 312 20.59 -10.31 20.94
N ASN A 313 20.62 -9.56 22.04
CA ASN A 313 20.55 -8.09 21.96
C ASN A 313 21.69 -7.47 21.13
N SER A 314 22.88 -8.10 21.07
CA SER A 314 23.99 -7.63 20.23
C SER A 314 23.70 -7.74 18.73
N LYS A 315 22.76 -8.61 18.32
CA LYS A 315 22.31 -8.78 16.93
C LYS A 315 21.11 -7.88 16.57
N ALA A 316 20.67 -6.98 17.46
CA ALA A 316 19.45 -6.19 17.27
C ALA A 316 19.45 -5.33 16.00
N SER A 317 20.57 -4.68 15.66
CA SER A 317 20.65 -3.87 14.43
C SER A 317 20.57 -4.74 13.17
N THR A 318 21.22 -5.91 13.18
CA THR A 318 21.13 -6.90 12.09
C THR A 318 19.71 -7.42 11.93
N LEU A 319 19.07 -7.82 13.03
CA LEU A 319 17.68 -8.30 13.03
C LEU A 319 16.72 -7.20 12.55
N ALA A 320 16.92 -5.94 12.95
CA ALA A 320 16.09 -4.82 12.52
C ALA A 320 16.13 -4.63 10.99
N LYS A 321 17.30 -4.78 10.35
CA LYS A 321 17.42 -4.73 8.88
C LYS A 321 16.66 -5.87 8.20
N ILE A 322 16.68 -7.07 8.78
CA ILE A 322 15.94 -8.23 8.27
C ILE A 322 14.43 -7.99 8.40
N ILE A 323 13.96 -7.56 9.57
CA ILE A 323 12.55 -7.21 9.81
C ILE A 323 12.11 -6.08 8.88
N TYR A 324 12.98 -5.09 8.62
CA TYR A 324 12.70 -4.02 7.67
C TYR A 324 12.46 -4.54 6.25
N ALA A 325 13.25 -5.52 5.80
CA ALA A 325 12.98 -6.19 4.53
C ALA A 325 11.63 -6.92 4.52
N GLN A 326 11.23 -7.53 5.65
CA GLN A 326 9.91 -8.20 5.76
C GLN A 326 8.73 -7.23 5.80
N ALA A 327 8.96 -6.03 6.33
CA ALA A 327 7.95 -4.98 6.43
C ALA A 327 7.60 -4.37 5.06
N LYS A 328 8.45 -4.55 4.04
CA LYS A 328 8.16 -4.16 2.66
C LYS A 328 6.95 -4.93 2.13
N SER A 329 5.98 -4.20 1.58
CA SER A 329 4.75 -4.74 0.96
C SER A 329 5.09 -5.59 -0.24
#